data_AF-A0A2P0B3F5-F1
#
_entry.id   AF-A0A2P0B3F5-F1
#
_cell.length_a   1.000
_cell.length_b   1.000
_cell.length_c   1.000
_cell.angle_alpha   90.00
_cell.angle_beta   90.00
_cell.angle_gamma   90.00
#
_symmetry.space_group_name_H-M   'P 1'
#
loop_
_entity.id
_entity.type
_entity.pdbx_description
1 polymer ?
#
loop_
_entity_poly.entity_id
_entity_poly.type
_entity_poly.pdbx_seq_one_letter_code
_entity_poly.pdbx_strand_id
1 'polypeptide(L)'
;MKIGTAGLVGALTFALSACATPTDTDIAEPGQASVTQSTVIYEDIARFWEAYDAIRAEPDRAEQQRLINRLYIDRGTPGLHAMIRARSYRSQEFVNAINTAPQYFDAVRPHTLQVAKYAPLIERRLANIRRIYPEAQPVPVYFVIGALRAGGTAIDGKLLIGAELAMTVHLFHRTN
;
A
#
# COMPACT_ATOMS: atom_id res chain seq x y z
N MET A 1 -6.55 -82.40 -43.01
CA MET A 1 -6.56 -82.65 -44.47
C MET A 1 -6.61 -81.33 -45.23
N LYS A 2 -5.45 -80.73 -45.48
CA LYS A 2 -5.02 -79.98 -46.69
C LYS A 2 -3.66 -79.35 -46.37
N ILE A 3 -2.80 -79.37 -47.38
CA ILE A 3 -1.34 -79.27 -47.36
C ILE A 3 -0.98 -78.02 -48.17
N GLY A 4 0.14 -77.35 -47.86
CA GLY A 4 0.88 -76.46 -48.77
C GLY A 4 1.79 -75.50 -47.99
N THR A 5 3.08 -75.77 -47.75
CA THR A 5 4.31 -75.72 -48.59
C THR A 5 4.83 -74.33 -48.99
N ALA A 6 6.12 -74.11 -48.64
CA ALA A 6 7.12 -73.15 -49.14
C ALA A 6 6.86 -71.66 -48.83
N GLY A 7 7.79 -70.84 -48.30
CA GLY A 7 9.25 -70.91 -48.24
C GLY A 7 9.82 -69.70 -49.00
N LEU A 8 10.35 -68.68 -48.32
CA LEU A 8 11.43 -67.83 -48.86
C LEU A 8 12.08 -66.96 -47.77
N VAL A 9 13.41 -67.04 -47.74
CA VAL A 9 14.35 -66.22 -46.98
C VAL A 9 14.45 -64.85 -47.66
N GLY A 10 14.49 -63.77 -46.88
CA GLY A 10 14.76 -62.42 -47.39
C GLY A 10 15.13 -61.46 -46.27
N ALA A 11 16.43 -61.36 -45.99
CA ALA A 11 17.00 -60.31 -45.16
C ALA A 11 16.89 -58.96 -45.89
N LEU A 12 16.38 -57.91 -45.24
CA LEU A 12 16.69 -56.54 -45.63
C LEU A 12 16.47 -55.55 -44.47
N THR A 13 17.59 -55.24 -43.83
CA THR A 13 18.03 -53.89 -43.45
C THR A 13 17.08 -53.05 -42.59
N PHE A 14 17.45 -52.93 -41.30
CA PHE A 14 17.02 -51.88 -40.38
C PHE A 14 17.18 -50.50 -41.03
N ALA A 15 16.07 -49.82 -41.31
CA ALA A 15 16.06 -48.41 -41.64
C ALA A 15 16.40 -47.62 -40.37
N LEU A 16 17.58 -46.98 -40.37
CA LEU A 16 17.98 -45.97 -39.40
C LEU A 16 17.09 -44.74 -39.63
N SER A 17 15.92 -44.71 -38.98
CA SER A 17 15.06 -43.51 -38.99
C SER A 17 15.75 -42.43 -38.17
N ALA A 18 16.13 -41.34 -38.84
CA ALA A 18 16.69 -40.16 -38.20
C ALA A 18 15.74 -39.68 -37.09
N CYS A 19 16.24 -39.64 -35.85
CA CYS A 19 15.57 -39.01 -34.73
C CYS A 19 15.62 -37.50 -34.97
N ALA A 20 14.55 -36.92 -35.53
CA ALA A 20 14.35 -35.48 -35.49
C ALA A 20 13.99 -35.11 -34.04
N THR A 21 14.87 -34.40 -33.36
CA THR A 21 14.60 -33.81 -32.04
C THR A 21 13.47 -32.79 -32.18
N PRO A 22 12.34 -32.94 -31.47
CA PRO A 22 11.37 -31.86 -31.36
C PRO A 22 12.06 -30.68 -30.66
N THR A 23 12.11 -29.55 -31.34
CA THR A 23 12.63 -28.29 -30.81
C THR A 23 11.73 -27.85 -29.65
N ASP A 24 12.30 -27.75 -28.45
CA ASP A 24 11.71 -27.09 -27.28
C ASP A 24 11.45 -25.61 -27.63
N THR A 25 10.29 -25.31 -28.21
CA THR A 25 9.81 -23.91 -28.29
C THR A 25 8.30 -23.91 -28.43
N ASP A 26 7.60 -24.14 -27.32
CA ASP A 26 6.25 -23.59 -27.08
C ASP A 26 5.93 -23.70 -25.59
N ILE A 27 6.78 -23.09 -24.75
CA ILE A 27 6.30 -22.53 -23.49
C ILE A 27 5.95 -21.08 -23.82
N ALA A 28 4.65 -20.82 -23.98
CA ALA A 28 4.14 -19.47 -24.03
C ALA A 28 4.71 -18.69 -22.83
N GLU A 29 5.44 -17.60 -23.10
CA GLU A 29 5.90 -16.69 -22.06
C GLU A 29 4.69 -16.30 -21.20
N PRO A 30 4.78 -16.34 -19.85
CA PRO A 30 3.71 -15.81 -19.02
C PRO A 30 3.56 -14.34 -19.37
N GLY A 31 2.44 -14.03 -20.04
CA GLY A 31 2.06 -12.69 -20.42
C GLY A 31 2.25 -11.77 -19.23
N GLN A 32 2.96 -10.67 -19.46
CA GLN A 32 3.19 -9.63 -18.47
C GLN A 32 1.83 -9.10 -17.99
N ALA A 33 1.30 -9.69 -16.93
CA ALA A 33 0.19 -9.13 -16.20
C ALA A 33 0.62 -7.74 -15.76
N SER A 34 -0.08 -6.72 -16.24
CA SER A 34 0.08 -5.34 -15.79
C SER A 34 0.04 -5.33 -14.26
N VAL A 35 1.18 -5.13 -13.61
CA VAL A 35 1.27 -5.11 -12.15
C VAL A 35 0.61 -3.81 -11.70
N THR A 36 -0.69 -3.86 -11.40
CA THR A 36 -1.43 -2.71 -10.86
C THR A 36 -0.83 -2.31 -9.51
N GLN A 37 0.15 -1.40 -9.49
CA GLN A 37 0.92 -1.02 -8.30
C GLN A 37 0.02 -0.50 -7.17
N SER A 38 0.39 -0.79 -5.93
CA SER A 38 -0.23 -0.13 -4.78
C SER A 38 0.16 1.35 -4.80
N THR A 39 -0.82 2.24 -4.82
CA THR A 39 -0.59 3.69 -4.76
C THR A 39 -0.45 4.14 -3.31
N VAL A 40 0.60 4.93 -3.03
CA VAL A 40 0.76 5.60 -1.74
C VAL A 40 0.20 7.03 -1.81
N ILE A 41 -0.74 7.32 -0.93
CA ILE A 41 -1.55 8.55 -0.91
C ILE A 41 -1.28 9.25 0.44
N TYR A 42 -0.96 10.55 0.42
CA TYR A 42 -0.46 11.26 1.60
C TYR A 42 -0.81 12.76 1.64
N GLU A 43 -1.72 13.20 0.77
CA GLU A 43 -2.19 14.58 0.63
C GLU A 43 -2.82 15.11 1.92
N ASP A 44 -3.39 14.21 2.72
CA ASP A 44 -3.99 14.54 4.02
C ASP A 44 -2.96 15.06 5.03
N ILE A 45 -1.67 14.73 4.89
CA ILE A 45 -0.61 15.29 5.77
C ILE A 45 -0.53 16.80 5.58
N ALA A 46 -0.48 17.28 4.33
CA ALA A 46 -0.39 18.71 4.05
C ALA A 46 -1.66 19.46 4.49
N ARG A 47 -2.84 18.87 4.24
CA ARG A 47 -4.14 19.43 4.65
C ARG A 47 -4.27 19.53 6.18
N PHE A 48 -3.76 18.52 6.90
CA PHE A 48 -3.75 18.57 8.36
C PHE A 48 -2.89 19.73 8.87
N TRP A 49 -1.68 19.93 8.32
CA TRP A 49 -0.81 21.02 8.76
C TRP A 49 -1.39 22.40 8.43
N GLU A 50 -2.07 22.55 7.29
CA GLU A 50 -2.85 23.76 6.96
C GLU A 50 -3.92 24.04 8.04
N ALA A 51 -4.69 23.02 8.41
CA ALA A 51 -5.70 23.14 9.46
C ALA A 51 -5.09 23.40 10.85
N TYR A 52 -4.00 22.73 11.18
CA TYR A 52 -3.28 22.87 12.45
C TYR A 52 -2.84 24.32 12.66
N ASP A 53 -2.16 24.91 11.66
CA ASP A 53 -1.67 26.29 11.75
C ASP A 53 -2.84 27.29 11.94
N ALA A 54 -3.94 27.09 11.20
CA ALA A 54 -5.15 27.91 11.34
C ALA A 54 -5.80 27.76 12.74
N ILE A 55 -5.90 26.54 13.27
CA ILE A 55 -6.48 26.26 14.58
C ILE A 55 -5.63 26.83 15.71
N ARG A 56 -4.30 26.82 15.58
CA ARG A 56 -3.36 27.37 16.57
C ARG A 56 -3.44 28.90 16.67
N ALA A 57 -3.86 29.57 15.60
CA ALA A 57 -4.07 31.02 15.56
C ALA A 57 -5.48 31.47 16.00
N GLU A 58 -6.42 30.54 16.15
CA GLU A 58 -7.82 30.82 16.45
C GLU A 58 -8.16 30.55 17.92
N PRO A 59 -8.51 31.55 18.75
CA PRO A 59 -8.89 31.33 20.14
C PRO A 59 -10.30 30.71 20.33
N ASP A 60 -11.24 30.95 19.42
CA ASP A 60 -12.62 30.47 19.56
C ASP A 60 -12.73 28.97 19.22
N ARG A 61 -13.26 28.18 20.17
CA ARG A 61 -13.37 26.72 20.01
C ARG A 61 -14.35 26.32 18.91
N ALA A 62 -15.44 27.05 18.72
CA ALA A 62 -16.41 26.73 17.68
C ALA A 62 -15.81 27.01 16.30
N GLU A 63 -15.04 28.09 16.14
CA GLU A 63 -14.34 28.40 14.91
C GLU A 63 -13.21 27.41 14.61
N GLN A 64 -12.43 26.99 15.61
CA GLN A 64 -11.48 25.88 15.44
C GLN A 64 -12.14 24.60 14.91
N GLN A 65 -13.35 24.29 15.38
CA GLN A 65 -14.12 23.15 14.90
C GLN A 65 -14.59 23.33 13.45
N ARG A 66 -14.94 24.56 13.03
CA ARG A 66 -15.22 24.86 11.62
C ARG A 66 -13.98 24.73 10.76
N LEU A 67 -12.83 25.22 11.24
CA LEU A 67 -11.55 25.14 10.55
C LEU A 67 -11.12 23.70 10.29
N ILE A 68 -11.16 22.82 11.31
CA ILE A 68 -10.77 21.41 11.10
C ILE A 68 -11.69 20.70 10.10
N ASN A 69 -13.00 21.00 10.13
CA ASN A 69 -13.94 20.41 9.17
C ASN A 69 -13.61 20.87 7.75
N ARG A 70 -13.60 22.18 7.54
CA ARG A 70 -13.42 22.79 6.21
C ARG A 70 -12.05 22.49 5.60
N LEU A 71 -10.99 22.59 6.38
CA LEU A 71 -9.62 22.51 5.87
C LEU A 71 -9.10 21.07 5.78
N TYR A 72 -9.58 20.19 6.66
CA TYR A 72 -9.06 18.83 6.76
C TYR A 72 -10.09 17.74 6.48
N ILE A 73 -11.17 17.66 7.26
CA ILE A 73 -12.10 16.52 7.19
C ILE A 73 -12.90 16.52 5.88
N ASP A 74 -13.51 17.64 5.49
CA ASP A 74 -14.37 17.72 4.30
C ASP A 74 -13.56 17.53 3.01
N ARG A 75 -12.31 18.02 3.00
CA ARG A 75 -11.34 17.87 1.90
C ARG A 75 -10.59 16.54 1.93
N GLY A 76 -10.83 15.70 2.94
CA GLY A 76 -10.09 14.47 3.21
C GLY A 76 -10.09 13.48 2.06
N THR A 77 -9.01 12.69 1.94
CA THR A 77 -9.01 11.56 1.00
C THR A 77 -10.00 10.47 1.45
N PRO A 78 -10.35 9.51 0.56
CA PRO A 78 -11.10 8.32 0.96
C PRO A 78 -10.47 7.56 2.14
N GLY A 79 -9.14 7.63 2.30
CA GLY A 79 -8.43 7.03 3.43
C GLY A 79 -8.69 7.74 4.75
N LEU A 80 -8.69 9.07 4.78
CA LEU A 80 -9.03 9.83 5.98
C LEU A 80 -10.48 9.55 6.41
N HIS A 81 -11.42 9.58 5.48
CA HIS A 81 -12.82 9.26 5.80
C HIS A 81 -12.97 7.82 6.29
N ALA A 82 -12.22 6.88 5.73
CA ALA A 82 -12.18 5.50 6.23
C ALA A 82 -11.61 5.41 7.65
N MET A 83 -10.55 6.16 7.97
CA MET A 83 -9.98 6.21 9.33
C MET A 83 -10.98 6.81 10.33
N ILE A 84 -11.64 7.90 9.95
CA ILE A 84 -12.68 8.56 10.76
C ILE A 84 -13.81 7.57 11.07
N ARG A 85 -14.28 6.80 10.08
CA ARG A 85 -15.27 5.73 10.32
C ARG A 85 -14.72 4.64 11.24
N ALA A 86 -13.53 4.11 10.95
CA ALA A 86 -12.91 3.01 11.68
C ALA A 86 -12.59 3.33 13.16
N ARG A 87 -12.50 4.62 13.52
CA ARG A 87 -12.23 5.08 14.89
C ARG A 87 -13.35 5.92 15.50
N SER A 88 -14.43 6.13 14.74
CA SER A 88 -15.55 7.00 15.10
C SER A 88 -15.08 8.39 15.55
N TYR A 89 -14.15 8.98 14.81
CA TYR A 89 -13.60 10.30 15.15
C TYR A 89 -14.65 11.40 14.97
N ARG A 90 -14.68 12.31 15.95
CA ARG A 90 -15.44 13.56 15.86
C ARG A 90 -14.49 14.72 15.63
N SER A 91 -14.96 15.77 14.94
CA SER A 91 -14.14 16.95 14.66
C SER A 91 -13.60 17.61 15.93
N GLN A 92 -14.38 17.62 17.01
CA GLN A 92 -13.95 18.10 18.33
C GLN A 92 -12.74 17.34 18.89
N GLU A 93 -12.58 16.05 18.58
CA GLU A 93 -11.46 15.26 19.09
C GLU A 93 -10.15 15.68 18.45
N PHE A 94 -10.16 16.04 17.16
CA PHE A 94 -8.99 16.62 16.51
C PHE A 94 -8.61 17.96 17.13
N VAL A 95 -9.59 18.86 17.31
CA VAL A 95 -9.37 20.16 17.97
C VAL A 95 -8.82 19.98 19.39
N ASN A 96 -9.36 19.02 20.14
CA ASN A 96 -8.87 18.71 21.48
C ASN A 96 -7.44 18.19 21.45
N ALA A 97 -7.11 17.24 20.57
CA ALA A 97 -5.75 16.74 20.43
C ALA A 97 -4.75 17.86 20.10
N ILE A 98 -5.08 18.71 19.13
CA ILE A 98 -4.24 19.86 18.70
C ILE A 98 -3.98 20.81 19.87
N ASN A 99 -5.01 21.13 20.64
CA ASN A 99 -4.90 22.08 21.75
C ASN A 99 -4.23 21.49 22.99
N THR A 100 -4.40 20.19 23.23
CA THR A 100 -3.82 19.52 24.41
C THR A 100 -2.36 19.12 24.18
N ALA A 101 -1.97 18.79 22.95
CA ALA A 101 -0.63 18.30 22.63
C ALA A 101 0.07 19.07 21.48
N PRO A 102 0.09 20.41 21.46
CA PRO A 102 0.69 21.17 20.36
C PRO A 102 2.19 20.89 20.21
N GLN A 103 2.92 20.77 21.33
CA GLN A 103 4.35 20.45 21.32
C GLN A 103 4.65 19.09 20.69
N TYR A 104 3.74 18.12 20.86
CA TYR A 104 3.87 16.81 20.20
C TYR A 104 3.70 16.96 18.69
N PHE A 105 2.64 17.65 18.26
CA PHE A 105 2.41 17.90 16.83
C PHE A 105 3.59 18.66 16.19
N ASP A 106 4.08 19.71 16.84
CA ASP A 106 5.25 20.46 16.38
C ASP A 106 6.48 19.54 16.22
N ALA A 107 6.71 18.63 17.18
CA ALA A 107 7.82 17.69 17.13
C ALA A 107 7.68 16.64 16.01
N VAL A 108 6.47 16.14 15.74
CA VAL A 108 6.25 15.12 14.69
C VAL A 108 6.07 15.71 13.29
N ARG A 109 5.76 17.00 13.15
CA ARG A 109 5.62 17.69 11.85
C ARG A 109 6.75 17.41 10.87
N PRO A 110 8.04 17.63 11.19
CA PRO A 110 9.12 17.35 10.24
C PRO A 110 9.18 15.88 9.82
N HIS A 111 8.77 14.95 10.69
CA HIS A 111 8.78 13.52 10.39
C HIS A 111 7.61 13.09 9.50
N THR A 112 6.40 13.57 9.78
CA THR A 112 5.22 13.27 8.95
C THR A 112 5.40 13.78 7.52
N LEU A 113 6.03 14.95 7.34
CA LEU A 113 6.31 15.51 6.02
C LEU A 113 7.30 14.68 5.19
N GLN A 114 8.12 13.83 5.83
CA GLN A 114 9.04 12.95 5.10
C GLN A 114 8.35 11.82 4.35
N VAL A 115 7.06 11.56 4.57
CA VAL A 115 6.30 10.56 3.80
C VAL A 115 6.46 10.77 2.29
N ALA A 116 6.47 12.02 1.81
CA ALA A 116 6.68 12.32 0.39
C ALA A 116 8.02 11.76 -0.15
N LYS A 117 9.08 11.79 0.68
CA LYS A 117 10.39 11.22 0.33
C LYS A 117 10.36 9.68 0.30
N TYR A 118 9.58 9.07 1.18
CA TYR A 118 9.54 7.61 1.34
C TYR A 118 8.50 6.93 0.45
N ALA A 119 7.48 7.63 -0.03
CA ALA A 119 6.41 7.07 -0.86
C ALA A 119 6.93 6.24 -2.05
N PRO A 120 7.87 6.72 -2.89
CA PRO A 120 8.40 5.91 -3.99
C PRO A 120 9.14 4.66 -3.53
N LEU A 121 9.81 4.71 -2.37
CA LEU A 121 10.47 3.54 -1.80
C LEU A 121 9.43 2.53 -1.31
N ILE A 122 8.36 2.99 -0.63
CA ILE A 122 7.28 2.15 -0.14
C ILE A 122 6.60 1.44 -1.31
N GLU A 123 6.26 2.15 -2.38
CA GLU A 123 5.65 1.56 -3.58
C GLU A 123 6.52 0.45 -4.18
N ARG A 124 7.83 0.70 -4.34
CA ARG A 124 8.78 -0.33 -4.79
C ARG A 124 8.84 -1.53 -3.85
N ARG A 125 8.77 -1.32 -2.53
CA ARG A 125 8.78 -2.42 -1.55
C ARG A 125 7.48 -3.23 -1.62
N LEU A 126 6.33 -2.59 -1.81
CA LEU A 126 5.05 -3.26 -2.02
C LEU A 126 5.06 -4.08 -3.32
N ALA A 127 5.66 -3.57 -4.38
CA ALA A 127 5.87 -4.31 -5.63
C ALA A 127 6.69 -5.59 -5.40
N ASN A 128 7.77 -5.51 -4.60
CA ASN A 128 8.61 -6.66 -4.28
C ASN A 128 7.86 -7.71 -3.46
N ILE A 129 7.04 -7.29 -2.49
CA ILE A 129 6.22 -8.21 -1.68
C ILE A 129 5.28 -9.01 -2.59
N ARG A 130 4.65 -8.37 -3.57
CA ARG A 130 3.75 -9.03 -4.52
C ARG A 130 4.44 -10.04 -5.43
N ARG A 131 5.72 -9.85 -5.73
CA ARG A 131 6.50 -10.86 -6.47
C ARG A 131 6.65 -12.15 -5.65
N ILE A 132 6.65 -12.05 -4.33
CA ILE A 132 6.80 -13.19 -3.41
C ILE A 132 5.43 -13.79 -3.07
N TYR A 133 4.39 -12.96 -2.99
CA TYR A 133 3.01 -13.33 -2.69
C TYR A 133 2.07 -12.82 -3.79
N PRO A 134 2.00 -13.49 -4.96
CA PRO A 134 1.24 -13.03 -6.12
C PRO A 134 -0.28 -12.99 -5.88
N GLU A 135 -0.78 -13.77 -4.92
CA GLU A 135 -2.17 -13.79 -4.47
C GLU A 135 -2.56 -12.58 -3.61
N ALA A 136 -1.57 -11.81 -3.12
CA ALA A 136 -1.83 -10.63 -2.31
C ALA A 136 -2.46 -9.51 -3.17
N GLN A 137 -3.69 -9.13 -2.84
CA GLN A 137 -4.38 -8.06 -3.55
C GLN A 137 -3.71 -6.70 -3.29
N PRO A 138 -3.47 -5.89 -4.33
CA PRO A 138 -2.91 -4.57 -4.16
C PRO A 138 -3.96 -3.67 -3.52
N VAL A 139 -3.59 -3.05 -2.40
CA VAL A 139 -4.43 -2.05 -1.75
C VAL A 139 -3.74 -0.69 -1.79
N PRO A 140 -4.50 0.41 -1.95
CA PRO A 140 -3.97 1.75 -1.73
C PRO A 140 -3.57 1.94 -0.27
N VAL A 141 -2.45 2.63 -0.07
CA VAL A 141 -1.91 2.94 1.25
C VAL A 141 -2.10 4.43 1.50
N TYR A 142 -2.82 4.78 2.56
CA TYR A 142 -3.10 6.16 2.93
C TYR A 142 -2.34 6.54 4.19
N PHE A 143 -1.58 7.63 4.11
CA PHE A 143 -1.03 8.30 5.28
C PHE A 143 -1.94 9.45 5.68
N VAL A 144 -2.41 9.40 6.91
CA VAL A 144 -3.33 10.38 7.50
C VAL A 144 -2.78 10.82 8.86
N ILE A 145 -3.31 11.92 9.41
CA ILE A 145 -3.01 12.33 10.79
C ILE A 145 -4.30 12.23 11.59
N GLY A 146 -4.31 11.37 12.61
CA GLY A 146 -5.45 11.17 13.49
C GLY A 146 -5.47 12.11 14.69
N ALA A 147 -6.45 11.89 15.57
CA ALA A 147 -6.50 12.50 16.90
C ALA A 147 -5.68 11.69 17.94
N LEU A 148 -4.49 11.19 17.56
CA LEU A 148 -3.57 10.42 18.42
C LEU A 148 -4.10 9.09 18.99
N ARG A 149 -5.19 8.55 18.44
CA ARG A 149 -5.84 7.32 18.95
C ARG A 149 -5.50 6.06 18.15
N ALA A 150 -4.82 6.15 17.01
CA ALA A 150 -4.57 4.99 16.15
C ALA A 150 -3.33 5.15 15.27
N GLY A 151 -2.37 4.23 15.38
CA GLY A 151 -1.18 4.21 14.51
C GLY A 151 -1.43 3.67 13.10
N GLY A 152 -2.54 2.97 12.91
CA GLY A 152 -2.97 2.45 11.61
C GLY A 152 -4.11 1.45 11.72
N THR A 153 -4.68 1.07 10.58
CA THR A 153 -5.69 0.01 10.46
C THR A 153 -5.84 -0.41 8.99
N ALA A 154 -6.46 -1.56 8.73
CA ALA A 154 -6.86 -1.96 7.40
C ALA A 154 -8.39 -2.12 7.37
N ILE A 155 -9.05 -1.45 6.43
CA ILE A 155 -10.52 -1.46 6.30
C ILE A 155 -10.93 -1.17 4.85
N ASP A 156 -12.01 -1.79 4.37
CA ASP A 156 -12.58 -1.54 3.04
C ASP A 156 -11.55 -1.63 1.88
N GLY A 157 -10.61 -2.59 1.95
CA GLY A 157 -9.55 -2.74 0.96
C GLY A 157 -8.54 -1.60 0.93
N LYS A 158 -8.30 -0.94 2.07
CA LYS A 158 -7.34 0.16 2.22
C LYS A 158 -6.44 -0.11 3.41
N LEU A 159 -5.15 0.20 3.25
CA LEU A 159 -4.23 0.28 4.37
C LEU A 159 -4.16 1.74 4.83
N LEU A 160 -4.49 2.00 6.08
CA LEU A 160 -4.49 3.34 6.67
C LEU A 160 -3.39 3.42 7.71
N ILE A 161 -2.54 4.44 7.63
CA ILE A 161 -1.39 4.65 8.50
C ILE A 161 -1.54 6.01 9.17
N GLY A 162 -1.56 6.04 10.50
CA GLY A 162 -1.49 7.26 11.30
C GLY A 162 -0.05 7.75 11.34
N ALA A 163 0.27 8.71 10.46
CA ALA A 163 1.63 9.20 10.24
C ALA A 163 2.24 9.79 11.52
N GLU A 164 1.41 10.41 12.36
CA GLU A 164 1.82 11.04 13.61
C GLU A 164 2.40 10.04 14.62
N LEU A 165 1.97 8.78 14.57
CA LEU A 165 2.53 7.71 15.40
C LEU A 165 3.57 6.89 14.65
N ALA A 166 3.31 6.55 13.38
CA ALA A 166 4.16 5.67 12.60
C ALA A 166 5.51 6.30 12.24
N MET A 167 5.59 7.63 12.09
CA MET A 167 6.81 8.32 11.66
C MET A 167 7.66 8.85 12.82
N THR A 168 7.23 8.60 14.06
CA THR A 168 7.81 9.17 15.27
C THR A 168 8.93 8.32 15.89
N VAL A 169 9.22 7.14 15.32
CA VAL A 169 10.12 6.11 15.90
C VAL A 169 11.58 6.57 16.14
N HIS A 170 12.01 7.75 15.70
CA HIS A 170 13.33 8.29 16.07
C HIS A 170 13.37 9.07 17.41
N LEU A 171 12.23 9.39 18.02
CA LEU A 171 12.20 10.21 19.26
C LEU A 171 12.44 9.43 20.57
N PHE A 172 12.50 8.08 20.55
CA PHE A 172 12.65 7.27 21.77
C PHE A 172 14.08 6.84 22.15
N HIS A 173 15.10 7.26 21.40
CA HIS A 173 16.50 6.91 21.68
C HIS A 173 17.43 8.10 22.02
N ARG A 174 16.90 9.30 22.31
CA ARG A 174 17.69 10.40 22.88
C ARG A 174 17.48 10.56 24.39
N THR A 175 17.82 9.52 25.14
CA THR A 175 18.15 9.64 26.58
C THR A 175 19.10 8.51 26.94
N ASN A 176 20.40 8.78 26.78
CA ASN A 176 21.49 8.50 27.72
C ASN A 176 22.81 8.95 27.10
#